data_AF-A0A2V5MNZ3-F1
#
_entry.id   AF-A0A2V5MNZ3-F1
#
_cell.length_a   1.000
_cell.length_b   1.000
_cell.length_c   1.000
_cell.angle_alpha   90.00
_cell.angle_beta   90.00
_cell.angle_gamma   90.00
#
_symmetry.space_group_name_H-M   'P 1'
#
loop_
_entity.id
_entity.type
_entity.pdbx_description
1 polymer ?
#
loop_
_entity_poly.entity_id
_entity_poly.type
_entity_poly.pdbx_seq_one_letter_code
_entity_poly.pdbx_strand_id
1 'polypeptide(L)'
;MNPTNFFFVAIVSFVVSSGGTRAQAPPQRSPDVSNKALITKSTPSISEDAFKNQSVSAATATLHKMADDYYAWRNENYPVRSSDVGLHTWDDRLTDYSPAKIAERAQRVRALLEKVRAMKTDNWPKDERIDWILFRAQLENVDFGNRLLKFEQTNPQVYTGECTDAIFSLLKKEYDTPRKRALAATARLKQMPALLKQGLRNLQNP
;
A
#
# COMPACT_ATOMS: atom_id res chain seq x y z
N MET A 1 27.25 31.70 48.48
CA MET A 1 27.95 32.88 47.92
C MET A 1 26.90 33.96 47.66
N ASN A 2 26.83 34.96 48.56
CA ASN A 2 26.24 36.28 48.30
C ASN A 2 27.27 37.10 47.50
N PRO A 3 26.91 38.17 46.76
CA PRO A 3 26.36 39.43 47.31
C PRO A 3 25.36 40.13 46.35
N THR A 4 24.69 41.27 46.59
CA THR A 4 24.88 42.42 47.48
C THR A 4 23.60 43.28 47.47
N ASN A 5 23.27 43.89 48.61
CA ASN A 5 22.24 44.92 48.83
C ASN A 5 22.79 46.35 48.61
N PHE A 6 21.95 47.34 48.26
CA PHE A 6 22.01 48.77 48.68
C PHE A 6 20.62 49.43 48.37
N PHE A 7 19.75 49.75 49.34
CA PHE A 7 19.54 51.03 50.10
C PHE A 7 19.25 52.26 49.20
N PHE A 8 18.34 53.24 49.41
CA PHE A 8 17.49 53.79 50.50
C PHE A 8 16.61 54.89 49.79
N VAL A 9 15.31 55.16 50.02
CA VAL A 9 14.70 56.16 50.95
C VAL A 9 13.25 56.39 50.48
N ALA A 10 12.32 56.48 51.44
CA ALA A 10 10.90 56.78 51.28
C ALA A 10 10.60 58.29 51.29
N ILE A 11 9.55 58.74 50.59
CA ILE A 11 8.71 59.86 51.05
C ILE A 11 7.23 59.54 50.76
N VAL A 12 6.46 59.47 51.84
CA VAL A 12 4.99 59.41 51.89
C VAL A 12 4.47 60.85 51.86
N SER A 13 3.39 61.10 51.13
CA SER A 13 2.43 62.17 51.46
C SER A 13 1.06 61.84 50.87
N PHE A 14 0.10 61.64 51.77
CA PHE A 14 -1.30 61.37 51.51
C PHE A 14 -2.07 62.68 51.70
N VAL A 15 -2.83 63.13 50.70
CA VAL A 15 -3.76 64.26 50.83
C VAL A 15 -5.11 63.84 50.28
N VAL A 16 -6.12 63.90 51.13
CA VAL A 16 -7.54 63.68 50.82
C VAL A 16 -8.16 65.02 50.46
N SER A 17 -8.89 65.10 49.35
CA SER A 17 -9.85 66.17 49.10
C SER A 17 -11.13 65.63 48.50
N SER A 18 -12.24 65.82 49.21
CA SER A 18 -13.61 65.64 48.75
C SER A 18 -14.02 66.79 47.82
N GLY A 19 -14.64 66.46 46.67
CA GLY A 19 -15.15 67.43 45.70
C GLY A 19 -16.26 66.83 44.87
N GLY A 20 -17.41 67.50 44.86
CA GLY A 20 -18.67 67.04 44.30
C GLY A 20 -18.77 67.05 42.78
N THR A 21 -19.91 66.56 42.33
CA THR A 21 -20.31 66.20 40.96
C THR A 21 -20.33 67.37 39.97
N ARG A 22 -19.90 67.08 38.72
CA ARG A 22 -20.41 67.73 37.52
C ARG A 22 -20.33 66.77 36.33
N ALA A 23 -21.48 66.50 35.71
CA ALA A 23 -21.60 65.61 34.55
C ALA A 23 -20.96 66.24 33.31
N GLN A 24 -20.07 65.49 32.65
CA GLN A 24 -19.64 65.74 31.26
C GLN A 24 -20.40 64.79 30.33
N ALA A 25 -20.89 65.30 29.21
CA ALA A 25 -21.60 64.55 28.19
C ALA A 25 -20.72 63.44 27.59
N PRO A 26 -21.30 62.30 27.14
CA PRO A 26 -20.52 61.24 26.53
C PRO A 26 -19.85 61.73 25.24
N PRO A 27 -18.57 61.43 24.99
CA PRO A 27 -17.97 61.69 23.70
C PRO A 27 -18.67 60.86 22.63
N GLN A 28 -19.07 61.52 21.54
CA GLN A 28 -19.68 60.89 20.39
C GLN A 28 -18.66 59.96 19.72
N ARG A 29 -18.85 58.64 19.88
CA ARG A 29 -18.01 57.61 19.27
C ARG A 29 -18.25 57.64 17.77
N SER A 30 -17.34 58.25 17.02
CA SER A 30 -17.23 58.01 15.58
C SER A 30 -16.85 56.54 15.37
N PRO A 31 -17.61 55.75 14.59
CA PRO A 31 -17.16 54.41 14.23
C PRO A 31 -15.90 54.54 13.39
N ASP A 32 -14.81 53.94 13.85
CA ASP A 32 -13.61 53.72 13.06
C ASP A 32 -13.99 52.85 11.85
N VAL A 33 -14.14 53.48 10.69
CA VAL A 33 -14.45 52.81 9.41
C VAL A 33 -13.18 52.29 8.72
N SER A 34 -12.07 52.11 9.44
CA SER A 34 -10.81 51.56 8.90
C SER A 34 -10.84 50.04 8.62
N ASN A 35 -12.00 49.48 8.27
CA ASN A 35 -12.15 48.13 7.74
C ASN A 35 -12.23 48.09 6.21
N LYS A 36 -11.58 49.01 5.50
CA LYS A 36 -11.43 48.92 4.03
C LYS A 36 -10.24 48.06 3.59
N ALA A 37 -9.30 47.76 4.49
CA ALA A 37 -8.09 46.99 4.15
C ALA A 37 -8.21 45.47 4.35
N LEU A 38 -9.32 44.97 4.90
CA LEU A 38 -9.51 43.55 5.22
C LEU A 38 -10.28 42.75 4.14
N ILE A 39 -10.76 43.40 3.06
CA ILE A 39 -11.58 42.75 2.02
C ILE A 39 -10.76 42.29 0.79
N THR A 40 -9.46 42.62 0.68
CA THR A 40 -8.67 42.32 -0.54
C THR A 40 -7.62 41.23 -0.37
N LYS A 41 -7.52 40.55 0.78
CA LYS A 41 -6.81 39.25 0.79
C LYS A 41 -7.78 38.20 0.27
N SER A 42 -7.87 38.13 -1.05
CA SER A 42 -8.43 36.99 -1.77
C SER A 42 -7.89 35.72 -1.10
N THR A 43 -8.77 34.96 -0.47
CA THR A 43 -8.49 33.56 -0.08
C THR A 43 -7.79 32.92 -1.27
N PRO A 44 -6.63 32.24 -1.12
CA PRO A 44 -6.02 31.56 -2.25
C PRO A 44 -7.10 30.62 -2.81
N SER A 45 -7.61 30.93 -3.99
CA SER A 45 -8.59 30.11 -4.67
C SER A 45 -7.95 28.75 -4.83
N ILE A 46 -8.47 27.73 -4.16
CA ILE A 46 -7.90 26.40 -4.30
C ILE A 46 -8.06 26.01 -5.77
N SER A 47 -6.94 25.93 -6.48
CA SER A 47 -6.94 25.67 -7.92
C SER A 47 -7.58 24.31 -8.17
N GLU A 48 -8.58 24.25 -9.05
CA GLU A 48 -9.17 22.99 -9.50
C GLU A 48 -8.11 22.02 -10.04
N ASP A 49 -7.05 22.55 -10.65
CA ASP A 49 -5.96 21.76 -11.19
C ASP A 49 -5.12 21.11 -10.07
N ALA A 50 -4.93 21.82 -8.95
CA ALA A 50 -4.26 21.24 -7.78
C ALA A 50 -5.07 20.07 -7.20
N PHE A 51 -6.40 20.17 -7.13
CA PHE A 51 -7.25 19.07 -6.69
C PHE A 51 -7.29 17.90 -7.68
N LYS A 52 -7.34 18.18 -8.99
CA LYS A 52 -7.28 17.15 -10.04
C LYS A 52 -5.95 16.40 -9.96
N ASN A 53 -4.82 17.11 -9.82
CA ASN A 53 -3.50 16.50 -9.69
C ASN A 53 -3.36 15.67 -8.41
N GLN A 54 -3.90 16.15 -7.28
CA GLN A 54 -3.90 15.39 -6.02
C GLN A 54 -4.74 14.11 -6.13
N SER A 55 -5.91 14.16 -6.79
CA SER A 55 -6.76 12.97 -6.96
C SER A 55 -6.14 11.94 -7.92
N VAL A 56 -5.46 12.38 -8.98
CA VAL A 56 -4.68 11.50 -9.87
C VAL A 56 -3.50 10.88 -9.13
N SER A 57 -2.76 11.66 -8.32
CA SER A 57 -1.66 11.14 -7.50
C SER A 57 -2.14 10.10 -6.48
N ALA A 58 -3.30 10.32 -5.84
CA ALA A 58 -3.86 9.33 -4.93
C ALA A 58 -4.33 8.04 -5.65
N ALA A 59 -4.90 8.16 -6.85
CA ALA A 59 -5.37 7.03 -7.63
C ALA A 59 -4.22 6.16 -8.17
N THR A 60 -3.13 6.80 -8.63
CA THR A 60 -1.89 6.12 -9.08
C THR A 60 -1.18 5.43 -7.93
N ALA A 61 -1.03 6.10 -6.78
CA ALA A 61 -0.52 5.46 -5.55
C ALA A 61 -1.38 4.25 -5.11
N THR A 62 -2.69 4.32 -5.32
CA THR A 62 -3.59 3.19 -5.05
C THR A 62 -3.33 2.01 -5.99
N LEU A 63 -3.08 2.26 -7.28
CA LEU A 63 -2.68 1.20 -8.23
C LEU A 63 -1.38 0.54 -7.81
N HIS A 64 -0.35 1.33 -7.48
CA HIS A 64 0.95 0.80 -7.04
C HIS A 64 0.80 -0.07 -5.80
N LYS A 65 0.04 0.40 -4.81
CA LYS A 65 -0.25 -0.41 -3.63
C LYS A 65 -0.96 -1.72 -3.98
N MET A 66 -1.96 -1.69 -4.87
CA MET A 66 -2.64 -2.90 -5.33
C MET A 66 -1.69 -3.88 -6.02
N ALA A 67 -0.75 -3.38 -6.82
CA ALA A 67 0.26 -4.18 -7.51
C ALA A 67 1.25 -4.80 -6.52
N ASP A 68 1.79 -4.00 -5.59
CA ASP A 68 2.71 -4.46 -4.54
C ASP A 68 2.06 -5.53 -3.66
N ASP A 69 0.84 -5.28 -3.17
CA ASP A 69 0.09 -6.22 -2.35
C ASP A 69 -0.19 -7.52 -3.13
N TYR A 70 -0.48 -7.43 -4.43
CA TYR A 70 -0.66 -8.60 -5.28
C TYR A 70 0.64 -9.38 -5.49
N TYR A 71 1.76 -8.72 -5.76
CA TYR A 71 3.03 -9.40 -5.99
C TYR A 71 3.56 -10.04 -4.72
N ALA A 72 3.45 -9.38 -3.57
CA ALA A 72 3.79 -9.95 -2.27
C ALA A 72 2.97 -11.22 -2.00
N TRP A 73 1.64 -11.13 -2.16
CA TRP A 73 0.74 -12.27 -1.97
C TRP A 73 1.01 -13.40 -2.98
N ARG A 74 1.18 -13.08 -4.26
CA ARG A 74 1.45 -14.06 -5.32
C ARG A 74 2.75 -14.80 -5.04
N ASN A 75 3.80 -14.09 -4.66
CA ASN A 75 5.10 -14.69 -4.39
C ASN A 75 5.01 -15.66 -3.19
N GLU A 76 4.26 -15.31 -2.15
CA GLU A 76 4.01 -16.22 -1.02
C GLU A 76 3.19 -17.46 -1.42
N ASN A 77 2.21 -17.29 -2.33
CA ASN A 77 1.32 -18.36 -2.75
C ASN A 77 1.89 -19.27 -3.83
N TYR A 78 3.01 -18.88 -4.45
CA TYR A 78 3.77 -19.69 -5.41
C TYR A 78 5.26 -19.74 -5.02
N PRO A 79 5.61 -20.42 -3.91
CA PRO A 79 6.98 -20.43 -3.36
C PRO A 79 8.05 -20.91 -4.35
N VAL A 80 7.76 -21.97 -5.13
CA VAL A 80 8.71 -22.51 -6.10
C VAL A 80 9.01 -21.50 -7.20
N ARG A 81 7.98 -20.85 -7.74
CA ARG A 81 8.14 -19.75 -8.70
C ARG A 81 8.96 -18.60 -8.11
N SER A 82 8.73 -18.26 -6.82
CA SER A 82 9.51 -17.22 -6.13
C SER A 82 11.00 -17.58 -6.07
N SER A 83 11.33 -18.81 -5.66
CA SER A 83 12.71 -19.30 -5.69
C SER A 83 13.29 -19.27 -7.11
N ASP A 84 12.51 -19.64 -8.11
CA ASP A 84 12.96 -19.70 -9.51
C ASP A 84 13.42 -18.34 -10.05
N VAL A 85 12.73 -17.27 -9.65
CA VAL A 85 13.09 -15.88 -10.00
C VAL A 85 14.09 -15.23 -9.03
N GLY A 86 14.57 -15.98 -8.03
CA GLY A 86 15.62 -15.54 -7.09
C GLY A 86 15.11 -14.98 -5.75
N LEU A 87 13.82 -15.07 -5.47
CA LEU A 87 13.24 -14.68 -4.17
C LEU A 87 13.16 -15.91 -3.24
N HIS A 88 14.17 -16.03 -2.38
CA HIS A 88 14.43 -17.20 -1.54
C HIS A 88 13.80 -17.12 -0.12
N THR A 89 12.58 -16.58 -0.02
CA THR A 89 11.89 -16.36 1.28
C THR A 89 11.18 -17.60 1.81
N TRP A 90 10.69 -18.48 0.91
CA TRP A 90 9.84 -19.64 1.23
C TRP A 90 10.38 -20.93 0.57
N ASP A 91 11.70 -21.10 0.58
CA ASP A 91 12.40 -22.19 -0.11
C ASP A 91 12.05 -23.59 0.44
N ASP A 92 11.45 -23.67 1.62
CA ASP A 92 11.02 -24.90 2.26
C ASP A 92 9.57 -25.29 1.92
N ARG A 93 8.83 -24.48 1.14
CA ARG A 93 7.41 -24.68 0.83
C ARG A 93 7.18 -25.05 -0.64
N LEU A 94 6.09 -25.79 -0.90
CA LEU A 94 5.48 -25.98 -2.22
C LEU A 94 4.17 -25.20 -2.31
N THR A 95 3.69 -24.96 -3.54
CA THR A 95 2.34 -24.42 -3.77
C THR A 95 1.27 -25.39 -3.26
N ASP A 96 0.30 -24.90 -2.50
CA ASP A 96 -0.86 -25.70 -2.08
C ASP A 96 -1.92 -25.73 -3.19
N TYR A 97 -2.10 -26.89 -3.81
CA TYR A 97 -3.11 -27.15 -4.82
C TYR A 97 -4.36 -27.84 -4.22
N SER A 98 -4.64 -27.68 -2.94
CA SER A 98 -5.95 -28.04 -2.40
C SER A 98 -7.08 -27.26 -3.10
N PRO A 99 -8.27 -27.86 -3.32
CA PRO A 99 -9.37 -27.17 -3.99
C PRO A 99 -9.73 -25.82 -3.36
N ALA A 100 -9.66 -25.72 -2.04
CA ALA A 100 -9.90 -24.49 -1.30
C ALA A 100 -8.89 -23.39 -1.67
N LYS A 101 -7.59 -23.72 -1.74
CA LYS A 101 -6.56 -22.74 -2.10
C LYS A 101 -6.60 -22.35 -3.57
N ILE A 102 -6.94 -23.26 -4.47
CA ILE A 102 -7.18 -22.94 -5.89
C ILE A 102 -8.33 -21.92 -5.99
N ALA A 103 -9.47 -22.20 -5.34
CA ALA A 103 -10.62 -21.31 -5.34
C ALA A 103 -10.31 -19.94 -4.72
N GLU A 104 -9.58 -19.91 -3.60
CA GLU A 104 -9.15 -18.67 -2.94
C GLU A 104 -8.30 -17.80 -3.87
N ARG A 105 -7.30 -18.39 -4.54
CA ARG A 105 -6.45 -17.67 -5.50
C ARG A 105 -7.26 -17.12 -6.67
N ALA A 106 -8.15 -17.92 -7.24
CA ALA A 106 -9.00 -17.50 -8.36
C ALA A 106 -9.93 -16.34 -7.97
N GLN A 107 -10.57 -16.43 -6.80
CA GLN A 107 -11.44 -15.38 -6.29
C GLN A 107 -10.68 -14.08 -6.04
N ARG A 108 -9.49 -14.15 -5.43
CA ARG A 108 -8.68 -12.96 -5.17
C ARG A 108 -8.30 -12.23 -6.45
N VAL A 109 -7.80 -12.97 -7.45
CA VAL A 109 -7.41 -12.38 -8.74
C VAL A 109 -8.60 -11.71 -9.41
N ARG A 110 -9.76 -12.39 -9.44
CA ARG A 110 -10.98 -11.81 -10.01
C ARG A 110 -11.42 -10.54 -9.29
N ALA A 111 -11.47 -10.57 -7.95
CA ALA A 111 -11.87 -9.41 -7.17
C ALA A 111 -10.92 -8.21 -7.34
N LEU A 112 -9.62 -8.48 -7.49
CA LEU A 112 -8.63 -7.45 -7.77
C LEU A 112 -8.76 -6.90 -9.20
N LEU A 113 -8.94 -7.77 -10.18
CA LEU A 113 -9.11 -7.38 -11.58
C LEU A 113 -10.31 -6.44 -11.78
N GLU A 114 -11.43 -6.73 -11.12
CA GLU A 114 -12.61 -5.86 -11.18
C GLU A 114 -12.34 -4.46 -10.62
N LYS A 115 -11.58 -4.35 -9.53
CA LYS A 115 -11.14 -3.05 -8.99
C LYS A 115 -10.26 -2.30 -9.98
N VAL A 116 -9.28 -2.98 -10.58
CA VAL A 116 -8.35 -2.39 -11.56
C VAL A 116 -9.09 -1.93 -12.81
N ARG A 117 -10.06 -2.70 -13.31
CA ARG A 117 -10.91 -2.34 -14.47
C ARG A 117 -11.77 -1.11 -14.21
N ALA A 118 -12.24 -0.92 -12.98
CA ALA A 118 -13.08 0.21 -12.62
C ALA A 118 -12.32 1.55 -12.50
N MET A 119 -10.99 1.55 -12.54
CA MET A 119 -10.18 2.76 -12.44
C MET A 119 -10.34 3.62 -13.70
N LYS A 120 -10.53 4.93 -13.51
CA LYS A 120 -10.57 5.92 -14.60
C LYS A 120 -9.18 6.51 -14.80
N THR A 121 -8.54 6.20 -15.92
CA THR A 121 -7.12 6.51 -16.18
C THR A 121 -6.91 7.49 -17.33
N ASP A 122 -7.98 8.07 -17.89
CA ASP A 122 -7.90 8.94 -19.07
C ASP A 122 -7.09 10.22 -18.83
N ASN A 123 -7.05 10.71 -17.59
CA ASN A 123 -6.30 11.89 -17.17
C ASN A 123 -4.97 11.57 -16.47
N TRP A 124 -4.52 10.31 -16.49
CA TRP A 124 -3.27 9.93 -15.83
C TRP A 124 -2.05 10.31 -16.68
N PRO A 125 -0.87 10.53 -16.06
CA PRO A 125 0.39 10.57 -16.77
C PRO A 125 0.59 9.32 -17.63
N LYS A 126 1.33 9.48 -18.73
CA LYS A 126 1.55 8.39 -19.70
C LYS A 126 2.08 7.12 -19.05
N ASP A 127 3.11 7.23 -18.22
CA ASP A 127 3.79 6.09 -17.62
C ASP A 127 2.86 5.35 -16.63
N GLU A 128 2.13 6.10 -15.81
CA GLU A 128 1.10 5.56 -14.89
C GLU A 128 -0.02 4.81 -15.64
N ARG A 129 -0.43 5.32 -16.81
CA ARG A 129 -1.41 4.66 -17.66
C ARG A 129 -0.85 3.37 -18.27
N ILE A 130 0.45 3.33 -18.61
CA ILE A 130 1.12 2.12 -19.10
C ILE A 130 1.18 1.08 -17.99
N ASP A 131 1.54 1.47 -16.77
CA ASP A 131 1.60 0.56 -15.62
C ASP A 131 0.23 -0.02 -15.30
N TRP A 132 -0.83 0.79 -15.38
CA TRP A 132 -2.20 0.30 -15.27
C TRP A 132 -2.55 -0.74 -16.35
N ILE A 133 -2.24 -0.47 -17.62
CA ILE A 133 -2.50 -1.39 -18.73
C ILE A 133 -1.78 -2.72 -18.50
N LEU A 134 -0.49 -2.66 -18.13
CA LEU A 134 0.34 -3.86 -17.93
C LEU A 134 -0.18 -4.69 -16.75
N PHE A 135 -0.46 -4.04 -15.62
CA PHE A 135 -0.96 -4.73 -14.45
C PHE A 135 -2.33 -5.36 -14.69
N ARG A 136 -3.25 -4.64 -15.35
CA ARG A 136 -4.54 -5.18 -15.77
C ARG A 136 -4.37 -6.40 -16.67
N ALA A 137 -3.56 -6.29 -17.72
CA ALA A 137 -3.34 -7.40 -18.68
C ALA A 137 -2.76 -8.64 -17.99
N GLN A 138 -1.87 -8.46 -17.01
CA GLN A 138 -1.34 -9.56 -16.21
C GLN A 138 -2.44 -10.26 -15.40
N LEU A 139 -3.31 -9.51 -14.73
CA LEU A 139 -4.43 -10.09 -13.97
C LEU A 139 -5.45 -10.77 -14.89
N GLU A 140 -5.71 -10.21 -16.07
CA GLU A 140 -6.60 -10.80 -17.09
C GLU A 140 -6.08 -12.15 -17.57
N ASN A 141 -4.77 -12.29 -17.78
CA ASN A 141 -4.16 -13.56 -18.16
C ASN A 141 -4.35 -14.63 -17.06
N VAL A 142 -4.17 -14.26 -15.79
CA VAL A 142 -4.36 -15.19 -14.67
C VAL A 142 -5.84 -15.58 -14.51
N ASP A 143 -6.77 -14.61 -14.59
CA ASP A 143 -8.20 -14.88 -14.53
C ASP A 143 -8.70 -15.73 -15.72
N PHE A 144 -8.17 -15.51 -16.92
CA PHE A 144 -8.42 -16.36 -18.08
C PHE A 144 -7.98 -17.81 -17.83
N GLY A 145 -6.75 -18.00 -17.34
CA GLY A 145 -6.25 -19.33 -16.96
C GLY A 145 -7.17 -20.03 -15.97
N ASN A 146 -7.63 -19.32 -14.94
CA ASN A 146 -8.51 -19.87 -13.90
C ASN A 146 -9.91 -20.23 -14.42
N ARG A 147 -10.49 -19.44 -15.33
CA ARG A 147 -11.87 -19.65 -15.81
C ARG A 147 -11.97 -20.61 -16.98
N LEU A 148 -11.06 -20.50 -17.94
CA LEU A 148 -11.16 -21.17 -19.23
C LEU A 148 -10.23 -22.39 -19.29
N LEU A 149 -8.95 -22.20 -18.98
CA LEU A 149 -7.95 -23.26 -19.15
C LEU A 149 -8.03 -24.29 -18.02
N LYS A 150 -8.24 -23.83 -16.78
CA LYS A 150 -8.38 -24.65 -15.57
C LYS A 150 -7.24 -25.67 -15.44
N PHE A 151 -5.99 -25.22 -15.58
CA PHE A 151 -4.83 -26.10 -15.67
C PHE A 151 -4.69 -27.08 -14.50
N GLU A 152 -5.12 -26.72 -13.30
CA GLU A 152 -5.15 -27.65 -12.16
C GLU A 152 -6.05 -28.87 -12.40
N GLN A 153 -7.04 -28.77 -13.28
CA GLN A 153 -7.95 -29.85 -13.68
C GLN A 153 -7.53 -30.51 -14.99
N THR A 154 -6.97 -29.75 -15.93
CA THR A 154 -6.78 -30.16 -17.32
C THR A 154 -5.33 -30.44 -17.69
N ASN A 155 -4.36 -30.09 -16.84
CA ASN A 155 -2.94 -30.21 -17.16
C ASN A 155 -2.16 -30.91 -16.03
N PRO A 156 -1.78 -32.18 -16.21
CA PRO A 156 -1.00 -32.91 -15.20
C PRO A 156 0.38 -32.30 -14.97
N GLN A 157 0.91 -31.51 -15.91
CA GLN A 157 2.20 -30.83 -15.78
C GLN A 157 2.23 -29.79 -14.65
N VAL A 158 1.07 -29.27 -14.20
CA VAL A 158 1.02 -28.37 -13.04
C VAL A 158 1.66 -29.02 -11.81
N TYR A 159 1.43 -30.32 -11.62
CA TYR A 159 1.88 -31.05 -10.44
C TYR A 159 3.30 -31.59 -10.60
N THR A 160 3.60 -32.19 -11.75
CA THR A 160 4.94 -32.75 -12.02
C THR A 160 5.98 -31.66 -12.27
N GLY A 161 5.57 -30.54 -12.89
CA GLY A 161 6.37 -29.33 -13.07
C GLY A 161 6.74 -28.71 -11.73
N GLU A 162 5.76 -28.48 -10.84
CA GLU A 162 6.03 -27.95 -9.49
C GLU A 162 7.06 -28.82 -8.74
N CYS A 163 6.94 -30.16 -8.80
CA CYS A 163 7.92 -31.07 -8.18
C CYS A 163 9.32 -30.98 -8.80
N THR A 164 9.42 -30.82 -10.12
CA THR A 164 10.72 -30.75 -10.81
C THR A 164 11.40 -29.41 -10.53
N ASP A 165 10.65 -28.32 -10.70
CA ASP A 165 11.14 -26.95 -10.50
C ASP A 165 11.43 -26.66 -9.02
N ALA A 166 10.73 -27.33 -8.09
CA ALA A 166 10.95 -27.24 -6.65
C ALA A 166 12.41 -27.50 -6.24
N ILE A 167 13.08 -28.42 -6.92
CA ILE A 167 14.48 -28.77 -6.63
C ILE A 167 15.42 -27.99 -7.54
N PHE A 168 15.09 -27.90 -8.83
CA PHE A 168 15.95 -27.20 -9.79
C PHE A 168 16.16 -25.73 -9.41
N SER A 169 15.11 -25.04 -8.97
CA SER A 169 15.20 -23.64 -8.51
C SER A 169 16.16 -23.42 -7.33
N LEU A 170 16.41 -24.44 -6.50
CA LEU A 170 17.33 -24.36 -5.37
C LEU A 170 18.78 -24.73 -5.74
N LEU A 171 18.97 -25.45 -6.84
CA LEU A 171 20.28 -25.96 -7.25
C LEU A 171 20.93 -25.14 -8.35
N LYS A 172 20.14 -24.50 -9.22
CA LYS A 172 20.64 -23.79 -10.42
C LYS A 172 21.53 -22.57 -10.13
N LYS A 173 21.48 -22.00 -8.91
CA LYS A 173 22.30 -20.86 -8.46
C LYS A 173 22.83 -21.08 -7.05
N GLU A 174 24.03 -20.59 -6.77
CA GLU A 174 24.65 -20.63 -5.45
C GLU A 174 24.29 -19.39 -4.62
N TYR A 175 23.01 -19.21 -4.31
CA TYR A 175 22.53 -18.04 -3.56
C TYR A 175 22.74 -18.13 -2.04
N ASP A 176 23.04 -19.34 -1.54
CA ASP A 176 23.28 -19.61 -0.12
C ASP A 176 24.19 -20.85 0.03
N THR A 177 24.60 -21.15 1.26
CA THR A 177 25.43 -22.30 1.61
C THR A 177 24.82 -23.60 1.07
N PRO A 178 25.63 -24.55 0.57
CA PRO A 178 25.12 -25.83 0.09
C PRO A 178 24.24 -26.55 1.12
N ARG A 179 24.59 -26.46 2.41
CA ARG A 179 23.80 -27.04 3.50
C ARG A 179 22.39 -26.47 3.58
N LYS A 180 22.23 -25.14 3.52
CA LYS A 180 20.90 -24.52 3.63
C LYS A 180 20.02 -24.87 2.44
N ARG A 181 20.59 -24.84 1.23
CA ARG A 181 19.89 -25.24 0.00
C ARG A 181 19.46 -26.70 0.03
N ALA A 182 20.32 -27.59 0.54
CA ALA A 182 20.00 -29.02 0.70
C ALA A 182 18.88 -29.26 1.72
N LEU A 183 18.85 -28.51 2.83
CA LEU A 183 17.78 -28.59 3.83
C LEU A 183 16.43 -28.15 3.25
N ALA A 184 16.40 -27.03 2.51
CA ALA A 184 15.20 -26.56 1.82
C ALA A 184 14.71 -27.58 0.77
N ALA A 185 15.62 -28.12 -0.05
CA ALA A 185 15.30 -29.16 -1.02
C ALA A 185 14.73 -30.42 -0.35
N THR A 186 15.31 -30.83 0.79
CA THR A 186 14.80 -31.96 1.58
C THR A 186 13.40 -31.70 2.13
N ALA A 187 13.11 -30.48 2.59
CA ALA A 187 11.77 -30.10 3.05
C ALA A 187 10.73 -30.17 1.91
N ARG A 188 11.08 -29.69 0.72
CA ARG A 188 10.22 -29.79 -0.48
C ARG A 188 10.00 -31.23 -0.93
N LEU A 189 11.05 -32.06 -0.98
CA LEU A 189 10.95 -33.48 -1.33
C LEU A 189 9.94 -34.23 -0.44
N LYS A 190 9.95 -33.96 0.87
CA LYS A 190 9.01 -34.57 1.83
C LYS A 190 7.54 -34.18 1.57
N GLN A 191 7.28 -33.03 0.95
CA GLN A 191 5.92 -32.55 0.63
C GLN A 191 5.39 -33.10 -0.70
N MET A 192 6.26 -33.51 -1.62
CA MET A 192 5.86 -33.96 -2.97
C MET A 192 4.80 -35.08 -2.98
N PRO A 193 4.87 -36.12 -2.12
CA PRO A 193 3.84 -37.17 -2.13
C PRO A 193 2.44 -36.63 -1.82
N ALA A 194 2.32 -35.64 -0.94
CA ALA A 194 1.04 -35.01 -0.63
C ALA A 194 0.54 -34.14 -1.79
N LEU A 195 1.45 -33.40 -2.44
CA LEU A 195 1.14 -32.59 -3.62
C LEU A 195 0.67 -33.44 -4.80
N LEU A 196 1.37 -34.54 -5.10
CA LEU A 196 0.95 -35.46 -6.18
C LEU A 196 -0.42 -36.08 -5.91
N LYS A 197 -0.75 -36.38 -4.64
CA LYS A 197 -2.10 -36.79 -4.24
C LYS A 197 -3.14 -35.69 -4.45
N GLN A 198 -2.80 -34.40 -4.33
CA GLN A 198 -3.70 -33.32 -4.72
C GLN A 198 -3.95 -33.36 -6.24
N GLY A 199 -2.91 -33.56 -7.04
CA GLY A 199 -3.03 -33.73 -8.49
C GLY A 199 -3.99 -34.84 -8.90
N LEU A 200 -3.85 -36.03 -8.32
CA LEU A 200 -4.76 -37.15 -8.58
C LEU A 200 -6.24 -36.85 -8.25
N ARG A 201 -6.50 -35.95 -7.29
CA ARG A 201 -7.88 -35.54 -6.93
C ARG A 201 -8.44 -34.44 -7.81
N ASN A 202 -7.56 -33.54 -8.28
CA ASN A 202 -7.98 -32.34 -8.99
C ASN A 202 -8.15 -32.59 -10.49
N LEU A 203 -7.32 -33.45 -11.08
CA LEU A 203 -7.33 -33.72 -12.51
C LEU A 203 -8.64 -34.38 -12.94
N GLN A 204 -9.22 -33.85 -14.01
CA GLN A 204 -10.49 -34.30 -14.60
C GLN A 204 -10.33 -34.37 -16.10
N ASN A 205 -10.29 -35.58 -16.67
CA ASN A 205 -10.05 -35.82 -18.10
C ASN A 205 -8.82 -35.05 -18.64
N PRO A 206 -7.63 -35.26 -18.06
CA PRO A 206 -6.40 -34.55 -18.40
C PRO A 206 -5.84 -34.90 -19.78
#